data_AF-A0A2X2BIQ4-F1
#
_entry.id   AF-A0A2X2BIQ4-F1
#
_cell.length_a   1.000
_cell.length_b   1.000
_cell.length_c   1.000
_cell.angle_alpha   90.00
_cell.angle_beta   90.00
_cell.angle_gamma   90.00
#
_symmetry.space_group_name_H-M   'P 1'
#
loop_
_entity.id
_entity.type
_entity.pdbx_description
1 polymer ?
#
loop_
_entity_poly.entity_id
_entity_poly.type
_entity_poly.pdbx_seq_one_letter_code
_entity_poly.pdbx_strand_id
1 'polypeptide(L)'
;MWKNPVWLHPDTAKSHGIKHGDEIILENSVGKEKAHALITTGIRPDTVFVYMGSGSKTGEKTPATTNGIHCSSLLPHEISPVSGTDVHTSGVKISLA
;
A
#
# COMPACT_ATOMS: atom_id res chain seq x y z
N MET A 1 -5.88 -12.58 -12.85
CA MET A 1 -4.91 -11.58 -13.36
C MET A 1 -4.43 -10.75 -12.17
N TRP A 2 -3.12 -10.72 -11.91
CA TRP A 2 -2.50 -10.16 -10.70
C TRP A 2 -2.67 -8.64 -10.63
N LYS A 3 -3.58 -8.15 -9.76
CA LYS A 3 -3.81 -6.70 -9.56
C LYS A 3 -2.93 -6.05 -8.48
N ASN A 4 -2.06 -6.84 -7.82
CA ASN A 4 -1.26 -6.45 -6.65
C ASN A 4 -2.05 -5.60 -5.62
N PRO A 5 -3.10 -6.18 -5.00
CA PRO A 5 -3.95 -5.44 -4.09
C PRO A 5 -3.24 -5.10 -2.78
N VAL A 6 -3.83 -4.18 -2.01
CA VAL A 6 -3.43 -3.88 -0.63
C VAL A 6 -4.22 -4.78 0.31
N TRP A 7 -3.52 -5.50 1.17
CA TRP A 7 -4.09 -6.49 2.05
C TRP A 7 -4.45 -5.86 3.39
N LEU A 8 -5.66 -6.15 3.86
CA LEU A 8 -6.24 -5.64 5.10
C LEU A 8 -6.78 -6.79 5.93
N HIS A 9 -6.59 -6.71 7.26
CA HIS A 9 -7.30 -7.58 8.19
C HIS A 9 -8.82 -7.30 8.14
N PRO A 10 -9.71 -8.30 8.31
CA PRO A 10 -11.16 -8.10 8.29
C PRO A 10 -11.65 -7.06 9.30
N ASP A 11 -11.08 -7.02 10.51
CA ASP A 11 -11.49 -6.06 11.53
C ASP A 11 -11.12 -4.62 11.15
N THR A 12 -9.94 -4.41 10.57
CA THR A 12 -9.50 -3.11 10.07
C THR A 12 -10.34 -2.68 8.86
N ALA A 13 -10.64 -3.59 7.94
CA ALA A 13 -11.51 -3.29 6.82
C ALA A 13 -12.92 -2.88 7.31
N LYS A 14 -13.47 -3.63 8.28
CA LYS A 14 -14.78 -3.35 8.89
C LYS A 14 -14.81 -1.99 9.60
N SER A 15 -13.79 -1.64 10.39
CA SER A 15 -13.75 -0.36 11.11
C SER A 15 -13.62 0.85 10.16
N HIS A 16 -13.09 0.65 8.96
CA HIS A 16 -12.97 1.67 7.92
C HIS A 16 -14.09 1.60 6.86
N GLY A 17 -15.05 0.68 6.98
CA GLY A 17 -16.14 0.52 6.02
C GLY A 17 -15.71 0.01 4.65
N ILE A 18 -14.55 -0.64 4.55
CA ILE A 18 -13.94 -1.14 3.30
C ILE A 18 -14.35 -2.60 3.08
N LYS A 19 -14.70 -2.95 1.85
CA LYS A 19 -15.02 -4.31 1.41
C LYS A 19 -13.95 -4.86 0.48
N HIS A 20 -13.98 -6.17 0.29
CA HIS A 20 -13.05 -6.85 -0.61
C HIS A 20 -13.26 -6.37 -2.04
N GLY A 21 -12.18 -5.97 -2.70
CA GLY A 21 -12.19 -5.44 -4.06
C GLY A 21 -12.47 -3.94 -4.16
N ASP A 22 -12.83 -3.25 -3.08
CA ASP A 22 -13.06 -1.80 -3.10
C ASP A 22 -11.78 -1.06 -3.51
N GLU A 23 -11.96 0.02 -4.26
CA GLU A 23 -10.88 0.96 -4.51
C GLU A 23 -10.66 1.83 -3.26
N ILE A 24 -9.41 1.91 -2.82
CA ILE A 24 -9.01 2.61 -1.61
C ILE A 24 -7.86 3.57 -1.89
N ILE A 25 -7.79 4.59 -1.06
CA ILE A 25 -6.65 5.50 -0.96
C ILE A 25 -5.79 5.11 0.23
N LEU A 26 -4.48 5.10 0.02
CA LEU A 26 -3.47 5.08 1.06
C LEU A 26 -2.79 6.44 1.04
N GLU A 27 -2.79 7.15 2.17
CA GLU A 27 -2.18 8.48 2.25
C GLU A 27 -1.45 8.70 3.57
N ASN A 28 -0.36 9.45 3.51
CA ASN A 28 0.37 9.96 4.68
C ASN A 28 0.99 11.33 4.36
N SER A 29 1.89 11.81 5.20
CA SER A 29 2.56 13.11 5.01
C SER A 29 3.47 13.17 3.80
N VAL A 30 3.89 12.02 3.26
CA VAL A 30 4.85 11.91 2.15
C VAL A 30 4.14 11.84 0.80
N GLY A 31 3.01 11.13 0.75
CA GLY A 31 2.30 10.97 -0.51
C GLY A 31 0.99 10.21 -0.40
N LYS A 32 0.51 9.81 -1.58
CA LYS A 32 -0.81 9.21 -1.77
C LYS A 32 -0.79 8.22 -2.92
N GLU A 33 -1.40 7.07 -2.71
CA GLU A 33 -1.53 6.00 -3.71
C GLU A 33 -2.96 5.43 -3.71
N LYS A 34 -3.36 4.87 -4.85
CA LYS A 34 -4.70 4.30 -5.07
C LYS A 34 -4.58 2.81 -5.40
N ALA A 35 -5.33 1.98 -4.70
CA ALA A 35 -5.23 0.51 -4.80
C ALA A 35 -6.60 -0.15 -4.70
N HIS A 36 -6.66 -1.46 -4.90
CA HIS A 36 -7.82 -2.27 -4.54
C HIS A 36 -7.55 -3.04 -3.25
N ALA A 37 -8.56 -3.17 -2.39
CA ALA A 37 -8.47 -3.89 -1.13
C ALA A 37 -8.58 -5.41 -1.31
N LEU A 38 -7.68 -6.16 -0.67
CA LEU A 38 -7.79 -7.59 -0.44
C LEU A 38 -8.03 -7.81 1.06
N ILE A 39 -9.11 -8.49 1.43
CA ILE A 39 -9.43 -8.73 2.84
C ILE A 39 -8.99 -10.15 3.17
N THR A 40 -8.17 -10.30 4.21
CA THR A 40 -7.63 -11.59 4.63
C THR A 40 -7.21 -11.57 6.09
N THR A 41 -7.40 -12.70 6.80
CA THR A 41 -6.92 -12.89 8.17
C THR A 41 -5.40 -13.07 8.25
N GLY A 42 -4.70 -13.13 7.11
CA GLY A 42 -3.24 -13.28 7.05
C GLY A 42 -2.43 -12.03 7.36
N ILE A 43 -3.09 -10.88 7.57
CA ILE A 43 -2.42 -9.60 7.93
C ILE A 43 -2.78 -9.26 9.38
N ARG A 44 -1.83 -8.70 10.12
CA ARG A 44 -2.08 -8.22 11.48
C ARG A 44 -3.21 -7.17 11.47
N PRO A 45 -4.17 -7.19 12.41
CA PRO A 45 -5.03 -6.03 12.62
C PRO A 45 -4.18 -4.76 12.77
N ASP A 46 -4.70 -3.61 12.34
CA ASP A 46 -4.02 -2.30 12.36
C ASP A 46 -2.88 -2.07 11.35
N THR A 47 -2.56 -3.06 10.51
CA THR A 47 -1.58 -2.89 9.44
C THR A 47 -2.17 -3.07 8.06
N VAL A 48 -1.44 -2.57 7.07
CA VAL A 48 -1.67 -2.87 5.66
C VAL A 48 -0.43 -3.56 5.11
N PHE A 49 -0.62 -4.43 4.12
CA PHE A 49 0.48 -5.07 3.42
C PHE A 49 0.30 -4.95 1.91
N VAL A 50 1.40 -4.77 1.19
CA VAL A 50 1.42 -4.79 -0.27
C VAL A 50 2.75 -5.35 -0.74
N TYR A 51 2.76 -6.10 -1.84
CA TYR A 51 4.01 -6.53 -2.45
C TYR A 51 4.69 -5.35 -3.15
N MET A 52 5.95 -5.12 -2.81
CA MET A 52 6.81 -4.20 -3.56
C MET A 52 7.09 -4.75 -4.97
N GLY A 53 7.28 -3.86 -5.94
CA GLY A 53 7.59 -4.23 -7.33
C GLY A 53 6.46 -3.97 -8.34
N SER A 54 5.40 -3.25 -7.97
CA SER A 54 4.42 -2.73 -8.92
C SER A 54 4.17 -1.23 -8.74
N GLY A 55 3.29 -0.66 -9.56
CA GLY A 55 2.90 0.74 -9.50
C GLY A 55 3.90 1.73 -10.08
N SER A 56 4.91 1.26 -10.84
CA SER A 56 5.88 2.15 -11.49
C SER A 56 5.15 3.25 -12.27
N LYS A 57 5.54 4.50 -12.03
CA LYS A 57 4.95 5.67 -12.70
C LYS A 57 5.55 5.93 -14.08
N THR A 58 6.59 5.18 -14.45
CA THR A 58 7.33 5.32 -15.70
C THR A 58 7.57 3.94 -16.35
N GLY A 59 7.90 3.95 -17.64
CA GLY A 59 8.23 2.76 -18.42
C GLY A 59 7.05 2.22 -19.26
N GLU A 60 7.28 1.07 -19.88
CA GLU A 60 6.30 0.40 -20.73
C GLU A 60 5.08 -0.07 -19.94
N LYS A 61 3.92 -0.17 -20.61
CA LYS A 61 2.68 -0.66 -20.02
C LYS A 61 2.73 -2.18 -19.86
N THR A 62 3.10 -2.63 -18.67
CA THR A 62 3.12 -4.04 -18.26
C THR A 62 2.19 -4.24 -17.06
N PRO A 63 1.88 -5.48 -16.67
CA PRO A 63 1.11 -5.71 -15.45
C PRO A 63 1.73 -5.06 -14.20
N ALA A 64 3.06 -4.96 -14.11
CA ALA A 64 3.73 -4.32 -12.99
C ALA A 64 3.60 -2.78 -12.98
N THR A 65 3.45 -2.14 -14.15
CA THR A 65 3.29 -0.67 -14.24
C THR A 65 1.84 -0.22 -14.28
N THR A 66 0.91 -1.13 -14.56
CA THR A 66 -0.53 -0.84 -14.65
C THR A 66 -1.34 -1.30 -13.43
N ASN A 67 -0.73 -2.03 -12.50
CA ASN A 67 -1.40 -2.53 -11.29
C ASN A 67 -0.59 -2.21 -10.02
N GLY A 68 -1.24 -2.31 -8.86
CA GLY A 68 -0.64 -2.04 -7.55
C GLY A 68 -0.30 -0.56 -7.32
N ILE A 69 0.55 -0.33 -6.32
CA ILE A 69 0.97 1.01 -5.90
C ILE A 69 2.47 1.15 -5.87
N HIS A 70 2.96 2.37 -6.08
CA HIS A 70 4.37 2.68 -5.90
C HIS A 70 4.67 2.91 -4.42
N CYS A 71 5.20 1.90 -3.74
CA CYS A 71 5.41 1.93 -2.29
C CYS A 71 6.31 3.09 -1.85
N SER A 72 7.35 3.40 -2.63
CA SER A 72 8.28 4.50 -2.31
C SER A 72 7.62 5.88 -2.33
N SER A 73 6.44 6.04 -2.94
CA SER A 73 5.65 7.28 -2.82
C SER A 73 5.12 7.53 -1.40
N LEU A 74 5.13 6.50 -0.55
CA LEU A 74 4.60 6.53 0.82
C LEU A 74 5.71 6.39 1.88
N LEU A 75 6.97 6.19 1.48
CA LEU A 75 8.09 5.99 2.41
C LEU A 75 8.80 7.34 2.67
N PRO A 76 8.93 7.78 3.94
CA PRO A 76 9.67 8.99 4.25
C PRO A 76 11.16 8.79 3.96
N HIS A 77 11.83 9.88 3.55
CA HIS A 77 13.27 9.88 3.39
C HIS A 77 13.94 10.04 4.75
N GLU A 78 14.24 8.91 5.40
CA GLU A 78 14.81 8.86 6.74
C GLU A 78 15.91 7.80 6.80
N ILE A 79 17.16 8.24 6.99
CA ILE A 79 18.33 7.36 6.95
C ILE A 79 18.84 7.11 8.38
N SER A 80 19.05 5.85 8.73
CA SER A 80 19.71 5.44 9.97
C SER A 80 21.12 6.04 10.05
N PRO A 81 21.47 6.82 11.09
CA PRO A 81 22.77 7.47 11.19
C PRO A 81 23.92 6.48 11.47
N VAL A 82 23.61 5.24 11.87
CA VAL A 82 24.63 4.22 12.20
C VAL A 82 24.89 3.29 11.03
N SER A 83 23.83 2.82 10.36
CA SER A 83 23.93 1.78 9.32
C SER A 83 23.78 2.33 7.90
N GLY A 84 23.29 3.56 7.72
CA GLY A 84 23.00 4.13 6.40
C GLY A 84 21.78 3.52 5.69
N THR A 85 20.96 2.73 6.40
CA THR A 85 19.74 2.12 5.85
C THR A 85 18.57 3.10 5.87
N ASP A 86 17.81 3.17 4.78
CA ASP A 86 16.59 3.97 4.67
C ASP A 86 15.37 3.28 5.32
N VAL A 87 14.34 4.05 5.67
CA VAL A 87 13.10 3.54 6.25
C VAL A 87 12.26 2.83 5.17
N HIS A 88 11.85 1.58 5.46
CA HIS A 88 11.07 0.74 4.53
C HIS A 88 9.63 0.48 5.01
N THR A 89 9.18 1.18 6.04
CA THR A 89 7.83 1.04 6.60
C THR A 89 7.30 2.40 7.02
N SER A 90 6.03 2.68 6.74
CA SER A 90 5.39 3.92 7.16
C SER A 90 3.94 3.70 7.58
N GLY A 91 3.47 4.57 8.47
CA GLY A 91 2.05 4.66 8.78
C GLY A 91 1.30 5.29 7.61
N VAL A 92 0.10 4.78 7.33
CA VAL A 92 -0.82 5.33 6.34
C VAL A 92 -2.23 5.41 6.92
N LYS A 93 -3.00 6.38 6.45
CA LYS A 93 -4.44 6.41 6.60
C LYS A 93 -5.07 5.74 5.38
N ILE A 94 -6.08 4.92 5.62
CA ILE A 94 -6.88 4.30 4.56
C ILE A 94 -8.29 4.88 4.52
N SER A 95 -8.79 5.08 3.31
CA SER A 95 -10.18 5.48 3.04
C SER A 95 -10.65 4.88 1.73
N LEU A 96 -11.97 4.84 1.52
CA LEU A 96 -12.54 4.61 0.20
C LEU A 96 -12.09 5.71 -0.77
N ALA A 97 -11.93 5.34 -2.04
CA ALA A 97 -11.46 6.21 -3.12
C ALA A 97 -12.56 7.00 -3.84
#